data_AF-A0A200I1Q0-F1
#
_entry.id   AF-A0A200I1Q0-F1
#
_cell.length_a   1.000
_cell.length_b   1.000
_cell.length_c   1.000
_cell.angle_alpha   90.00
_cell.angle_beta   90.00
_cell.angle_gamma   90.00
#
_symmetry.space_group_name_H-M   'P 1'
#
loop_
_entity.id
_entity.type
_entity.pdbx_description
1 polymer ?
#
loop_
_entity_poly.entity_id
_entity_poly.type
_entity_poly.pdbx_seq_one_letter_code
_entity_poly.pdbx_strand_id
1 'polypeptide(L)'
;MKRKPMNVVDRAKFCRDVAILNDDSEETIEILWDFQSDSSIFFTAKIPISEWATGTLIMLGKLKYEENVTEDMDYILRVYKDFKKEYEKGNLEL
;
A
#
# COMPACT_ATOMS: atom_id res chain seq x y z
N MET A 1 -2.16 -12.49 -18.63
CA MET A 1 -2.76 -11.25 -19.19
C MET A 1 -1.78 -10.11 -18.92
N LYS A 2 -1.41 -9.27 -19.90
CA LYS A 2 -0.57 -8.09 -19.59
C LYS A 2 -1.46 -7.07 -18.88
N ARG A 3 -1.16 -6.77 -17.61
CA ARG A 3 -1.89 -5.77 -16.81
C ARG A 3 -1.81 -4.40 -17.49
N LYS A 4 -2.88 -3.59 -17.41
CA LYS A 4 -2.81 -2.19 -17.87
C LYS A 4 -1.75 -1.46 -17.03
N PRO A 5 -0.93 -0.60 -17.62
CA PRO A 5 0.02 0.20 -16.85
C PRO A 5 -0.73 1.12 -15.88
N MET A 6 -0.35 1.05 -14.60
CA MET A 6 -0.85 1.94 -13.55
C MET A 6 0.08 3.14 -13.42
N ASN A 7 -0.47 4.36 -13.34
CA ASN A 7 0.35 5.53 -13.03
C ASN A 7 0.76 5.54 -11.54
N VAL A 8 1.61 6.47 -11.11
CA VAL A 8 2.09 6.52 -9.71
C VAL A 8 0.94 6.69 -8.70
N VAL A 9 -0.05 7.53 -9.03
CA VAL A 9 -1.21 7.79 -8.15
C VAL A 9 -2.06 6.53 -8.01
N ASP A 10 -2.33 5.85 -9.13
CA ASP A 10 -3.11 4.61 -9.13
C ASP A 10 -2.41 3.50 -8.34
N ARG A 11 -1.07 3.41 -8.41
CA ARG A 11 -0.29 2.44 -7.63
C ARG A 11 -0.35 2.72 -6.13
N ALA A 12 -0.17 3.98 -5.72
CA ALA A 12 -0.31 4.37 -4.31
C ALA A 12 -1.73 4.11 -3.79
N LYS A 13 -2.75 4.44 -4.61
CA LYS A 13 -4.15 4.13 -4.30
C LYS A 13 -4.38 2.63 -4.16
N PHE A 14 -3.85 1.82 -5.09
CA PHE A 14 -3.94 0.37 -5.04
C PHE A 14 -3.38 -0.18 -3.72
N CYS A 15 -2.15 0.20 -3.33
CA CYS A 15 -1.55 -0.24 -2.08
C CYS A 15 -2.43 0.07 -0.86
N ARG A 16 -2.99 1.29 -0.81
CA ARG A 16 -3.90 1.73 0.25
C ARG A 16 -5.19 0.91 0.28
N ASP A 17 -5.86 0.78 -0.86
CA ASP A 17 -7.17 0.14 -0.94
C ASP A 17 -7.06 -1.34 -0.58
N VAL A 18 -6.01 -2.02 -1.05
CA VAL A 18 -5.69 -3.39 -0.67
C VAL A 18 -5.48 -3.52 0.85
N ALA A 19 -4.73 -2.61 1.47
CA ALA A 19 -4.51 -2.62 2.92
C ALA A 19 -5.81 -2.41 3.71
N ILE A 20 -6.72 -1.57 3.21
CA ILE A 20 -8.02 -1.29 3.85
C ILE A 20 -8.96 -2.48 3.72
N LEU A 21 -9.07 -3.04 2.51
CA LEU A 21 -9.95 -4.15 2.18
C LEU A 21 -9.42 -5.51 2.68
N ASN A 22 -8.15 -5.55 3.09
CA ASN A 22 -7.46 -6.78 3.48
C ASN A 22 -7.50 -7.85 2.35
N ASP A 23 -7.33 -7.39 1.10
CA ASP A 23 -7.26 -8.28 -0.07
C ASP A 23 -5.90 -8.96 -0.14
N ASP A 24 -5.85 -10.23 0.25
CA ASP A 24 -4.64 -11.04 0.24
C ASP A 24 -4.63 -12.11 -0.86
N SER A 25 -5.40 -11.90 -1.94
CA SER A 25 -5.39 -12.77 -3.11
C SER A 25 -4.00 -12.88 -3.74
N GLU A 26 -3.70 -14.04 -4.33
CA GLU A 26 -2.39 -14.30 -4.95
C GLU A 26 -2.03 -13.25 -6.00
N GLU A 27 -2.99 -12.86 -6.85
CA GLU A 27 -2.77 -11.81 -7.85
C GLU A 27 -2.37 -10.48 -7.20
N THR A 28 -3.08 -10.05 -6.16
CA THR A 28 -2.79 -8.80 -5.44
C THR A 28 -1.41 -8.85 -4.78
N ILE A 29 -1.04 -9.97 -4.17
CA ILE A 29 0.27 -10.16 -3.54
C ILE A 29 1.40 -10.09 -4.59
N GLU A 30 1.22 -10.71 -5.76
CA GLU A 30 2.18 -10.59 -6.87
C GLU A 30 2.37 -9.12 -7.31
N ILE A 31 1.28 -8.33 -7.41
CA ILE A 31 1.38 -6.90 -7.76
C ILE A 31 2.20 -6.14 -6.71
N LEU A 32 1.96 -6.41 -5.42
CA LEU A 32 2.67 -5.73 -4.34
C LEU A 32 4.17 -6.07 -4.35
N TRP A 33 4.53 -7.33 -4.64
CA TRP A 33 5.93 -7.72 -4.81
C TRP A 33 6.59 -7.02 -6.00
N ASP A 34 5.90 -6.90 -7.13
CA ASP A 34 6.40 -6.13 -8.28
C ASP A 34 6.69 -4.66 -7.88
N PHE A 35 5.79 -4.06 -7.08
CA PHE A 35 5.92 -2.68 -6.61
C PHE A 35 7.03 -2.45 -5.60
N GLN A 36 7.54 -3.47 -4.89
CA GLN A 36 8.69 -3.29 -3.98
C GLN A 36 9.97 -2.83 -4.71
N SER A 37 10.04 -3.01 -6.03
CA SER A 37 11.14 -2.51 -6.87
C SER A 37 10.89 -1.13 -7.48
N ASP A 38 9.73 -0.52 -7.22
CA ASP A 38 9.29 0.73 -7.84
C ASP A 38 9.78 1.98 -7.08
N SER A 39 10.77 2.65 -7.65
CA SER A 39 11.36 3.88 -7.11
C SER A 39 10.57 5.15 -7.47
N SER A 40 9.43 5.03 -8.16
CA SER A 40 8.58 6.20 -8.45
C SER A 40 8.07 6.83 -7.17
N ILE A 41 8.11 8.17 -7.07
CA ILE A 41 7.73 8.89 -5.85
C ILE A 41 6.27 9.32 -5.92
N PHE A 42 5.47 8.93 -4.93
CA PHE A 42 4.14 9.51 -4.73
C PHE A 42 4.28 10.93 -4.16
N PHE A 43 4.14 11.92 -5.04
CA PHE A 43 4.54 13.31 -4.78
C PHE A 43 3.92 13.94 -3.52
N THR A 44 2.64 13.64 -3.21
CA THR A 44 1.95 14.23 -2.05
C THR A 44 2.62 13.87 -0.73
N ALA A 45 3.10 12.64 -0.59
CA ALA A 45 3.80 12.19 0.61
C ALA A 45 5.33 12.27 0.48
N LYS A 46 5.86 12.39 -0.74
CA LYS A 46 7.28 12.27 -1.08
C LYS A 46 7.91 10.92 -0.69
N ILE A 47 7.09 9.86 -0.71
CA ILE A 47 7.47 8.49 -0.37
C ILE A 47 7.42 7.63 -1.65
N PRO A 48 8.42 6.76 -1.91
CA PRO A 48 8.42 5.88 -3.08
C PRO A 48 7.34 4.79 -2.99
N ILE A 49 6.85 4.34 -4.14
CA ILE A 49 5.82 3.28 -4.22
C ILE A 49 6.30 1.98 -3.55
N SER A 50 7.60 1.68 -3.58
CA SER A 50 8.19 0.54 -2.87
C SER A 50 7.85 0.52 -1.37
N GLU A 51 7.87 1.67 -0.70
CA GLU A 51 7.54 1.77 0.73
C GLU A 51 6.04 1.59 0.96
N TRP A 52 5.19 2.16 0.11
CA TRP A 52 3.73 1.94 0.17
C TRP A 52 3.38 0.46 0.02
N ALA A 53 4.03 -0.24 -0.92
CA ALA A 53 3.85 -1.67 -1.13
C ALA A 53 4.31 -2.48 0.09
N THR A 54 5.51 -2.18 0.62
CA THR A 54 6.03 -2.82 1.85
C THR A 54 5.06 -2.63 3.02
N GLY A 55 4.53 -1.42 3.21
CA GLY A 55 3.53 -1.16 4.25
C GLY A 55 2.25 -1.96 4.07
N THR A 56 1.78 -2.15 2.83
CA THR A 56 0.60 -2.97 2.55
C THR A 56 0.88 -4.44 2.87
N LEU A 57 2.05 -4.95 2.52
CA LEU A 57 2.45 -6.33 2.81
C LEU A 57 2.60 -6.58 4.32
N ILE A 58 3.04 -5.59 5.09
CA ILE A 58 3.03 -5.64 6.56
C ILE A 58 1.59 -5.67 7.10
N MET A 59 0.69 -4.83 6.57
CA MET A 59 -0.73 -4.83 6.98
C MET A 59 -1.42 -6.17 6.70
N LEU A 60 -1.05 -6.84 5.61
CA LEU A 60 -1.55 -8.18 5.25
C LEU A 60 -0.81 -9.32 5.99
N GLY A 61 0.16 -9.02 6.86
CA GLY A 61 0.94 -10.00 7.60
C GLY A 61 1.90 -10.84 6.75
N LYS A 62 2.23 -10.40 5.53
CA LYS A 62 3.18 -11.08 4.62
C LYS A 62 4.63 -10.68 4.88
N LEU A 63 4.84 -9.51 5.50
CA LEU A 63 6.14 -9.06 6.01
C LEU A 63 6.05 -8.69 7.49
N LYS A 64 7.19 -8.77 8.19
CA LYS A 64 7.32 -8.31 9.56
C LYS A 64 7.74 -6.85 9.60
N TYR A 65 7.09 -6.07 10.44
CA TYR A 65 7.42 -4.66 10.62
C TYR A 65 8.84 -4.48 11.17
N GLU A 66 9.26 -5.34 12.09
CA GLU A 66 10.57 -5.26 12.76
C GLU A 66 11.76 -5.37 11.79
N GLU A 67 11.54 -5.98 10.62
CA GLU A 67 12.55 -6.13 9.56
C GLU A 67 12.54 -4.95 8.57
N ASN A 68 11.57 -4.03 8.68
CA ASN A 68 11.28 -2.97 7.71
C ASN A 68 11.01 -1.61 8.38
N VAL A 69 11.59 -1.37 9.57
CA VAL A 69 11.34 -0.15 10.35
C VAL A 69 12.02 1.05 9.67
N THR A 70 11.20 1.96 9.14
CA THR A 70 11.62 3.27 8.58
C THR A 70 10.65 4.36 9.06
N GLU A 71 11.08 5.63 9.02
CA GLU A 71 10.20 6.77 9.35
C GLU A 71 8.97 6.83 8.44
N ASP A 72 9.17 6.50 7.15
CA ASP A 72 8.10 6.42 6.15
C ASP A 72 7.11 5.29 6.47
N MET A 73 7.60 4.16 7.00
CA MET A 73 6.75 3.01 7.34
C MET A 73 5.74 3.33 8.44
N ASP A 74 6.19 4.01 9.51
CA ASP A 74 5.28 4.45 10.58
C ASP A 74 4.19 5.39 10.05
N TYR A 75 4.58 6.30 9.14
CA TYR A 75 3.63 7.19 8.48
C TYR A 75 2.61 6.41 7.64
N ILE A 76 3.07 5.49 6.78
CA ILE A 76 2.21 4.68 5.90
C ILE A 76 1.22 3.85 6.71
N LEU A 77 1.69 3.13 7.73
CA LEU A 77 0.84 2.28 8.57
C LEU A 77 -0.21 3.11 9.32
N ARG A 78 0.14 4.32 9.77
CA ARG A 78 -0.84 5.25 10.37
C ARG A 78 -1.89 5.69 9.34
N VAL A 79 -1.46 6.10 8.15
CA VAL A 79 -2.37 6.48 7.05
C VAL A 79 -3.35 5.36 6.75
N TYR A 80 -2.88 4.12 6.56
CA TYR A 80 -3.77 2.99 6.29
C TYR A 80 -4.78 2.74 7.40
N LYS A 81 -4.35 2.80 8.67
CA LYS A 81 -5.24 2.64 9.83
C LYS A 81 -6.30 3.75 9.89
N ASP A 82 -5.93 4.99 9.57
CA ASP A 82 -6.86 6.11 9.61
C ASP A 82 -7.87 6.05 8.46
N PHE A 83 -7.43 5.74 7.23
CA PHE A 83 -8.34 5.52 6.11
C PHE A 83 -9.27 4.32 6.34
N LYS A 84 -8.76 3.22 6.93
CA LYS A 84 -9.58 2.06 7.29
C LYS A 84 -10.70 2.43 8.27
N LYS A 85 -10.39 3.22 9.31
CA LYS A 85 -11.41 3.71 10.25
C LYS A 85 -12.48 4.54 9.57
N GLU A 86 -12.11 5.40 8.61
CA GLU A 86 -13.09 6.22 7.89
C GLU A 86 -13.93 5.39 6.91
N TYR A 87 -13.33 4.38 6.27
CA TYR A 87 -14.07 3.39 5.46
C TYR A 87 -15.10 2.62 6.29
N GLU A 88 -14.70 2.09 7.45
CA GLU A 88 -15.58 1.33 8.36
C GLU A 88 -16.74 2.16 8.90
N LYS A 89 -16.59 3.50 8.98
CA LYS A 89 -17.66 4.44 9.34
C LYS A 89 -18.58 4.80 8.16
N GLY A 90 -18.23 4.43 6.93
CA GLY A 90 -18.93 4.84 5.71
C GLY A 90 -18.63 6.27 5.25
N ASN A 91 -17.56 6.89 5.76
CA ASN A 91 -17.15 8.26 5.40
C ASN A 91 -16.21 8.29 4.17
N LEU A 92 -15.77 7.12 3.73
CA LEU A 92 -14.83 6.97 2.62
C LEU A 92 -15.37 5.91 1.64
N GLU A 93 -15.39 6.26 0.36
CA GLU A 93 -15.58 5.31 -0.74
C GLU A 93 -14.22 5.00 -1.38
N LEU A 94 -13.99 3.73 -1.73
CA LEU A 94 -12.75 3.23 -2.33
C LEU A 94 -12.89 3.09 -3.86
#